data_AF-A0A1B1RX61-F1
#
_entry.id   AF-A0A1B1RX61-F1
#
_cell.length_a   1.000
_cell.length_b   1.000
_cell.length_c   1.000
_cell.angle_alpha   90.00
_cell.angle_beta   90.00
_cell.angle_gamma   90.00
#
_symmetry.space_group_name_H-M   'P 1'
#
loop_
_entity.id
_entity.type
_entity.pdbx_description
1 polymer ?
#
loop_
_entity_poly.entity_id
_entity_poly.type
_entity_poly.pdbx_seq_one_letter_code
_entity_poly.pdbx_strand_id
1 'polypeptide(L)'
;MVLTIFFDLSRIASMGAILYLVMDMIIHWGVFKHLREKIEANSVIVLTALLLDAVILTAFVWVKISSDLFVVGVSFVFILLIFIGERFFLKRTA
;
A
#
# COMPACT_ATOMS: atom_id res chain seq x y z
N MET A 1 3.86 -12.40 -25.42
CA MET A 1 2.73 -13.25 -24.97
C MET A 1 2.92 -13.79 -23.55
N VAL A 2 4.12 -14.20 -23.12
CA VAL A 2 4.36 -14.73 -21.76
C VAL A 2 3.97 -13.75 -20.65
N LEU A 3 4.44 -12.49 -20.67
CA LEU A 3 4.07 -11.49 -19.65
C LEU A 3 2.56 -11.23 -19.58
N THR A 4 1.86 -11.22 -20.71
CA THR A 4 0.41 -10.96 -20.77
C THR A 4 -0.40 -12.09 -20.14
N ILE A 5 0.08 -13.34 -20.23
CA ILE A 5 -0.58 -14.52 -19.63
C ILE A 5 -0.34 -14.57 -18.11
N PHE A 6 0.82 -14.09 -17.64
CA PHE A 6 1.12 -14.03 -16.20
C PHE A 6 0.49 -12.80 -15.52
N PHE A 7 0.40 -11.68 -16.24
CA PHE A 7 -0.13 -10.40 -15.76
C PHE A 7 -1.38 -9.99 -16.54
N ASP A 8 -2.46 -10.74 -16.35
CA ASP A 8 -3.79 -10.31 -16.82
C ASP A 8 -4.17 -8.97 -16.17
N LEU A 9 -5.01 -8.20 -16.87
CA LEU A 9 -5.44 -6.86 -16.42
C LEU A 9 -5.99 -6.87 -14.98
N SER A 10 -6.73 -7.92 -14.59
CA SER A 10 -7.25 -8.06 -13.23
C SER A 10 -6.15 -8.20 -12.18
N ARG A 11 -5.07 -8.93 -12.49
CA ARG A 11 -3.93 -9.11 -11.59
C ARG A 11 -3.16 -7.80 -11.43
N ILE A 12 -2.92 -7.09 -12.53
CA ILE A 12 -2.27 -5.78 -12.53
C ILE A 12 -3.06 -4.79 -11.68
N ALA A 13 -4.38 -4.70 -11.90
CA ALA A 13 -5.25 -3.82 -11.12
C ALA A 13 -5.25 -4.20 -9.63
N SER A 14 -5.27 -5.49 -9.30
CA SER A 14 -5.27 -5.97 -7.92
C SER A 14 -3.94 -5.66 -7.21
N MET A 15 -2.79 -5.86 -7.87
CA MET A 15 -1.50 -5.50 -7.29
C MET A 15 -1.38 -4.00 -7.10
N GLY A 16 -1.82 -3.21 -8.09
CA GLY A 16 -1.87 -1.75 -8.00
C GLY A 16 -2.70 -1.30 -6.81
N ALA A 17 -3.91 -1.84 -6.64
CA ALA A 17 -4.78 -1.50 -5.51
C ALA A 17 -4.13 -1.80 -4.15
N ILE A 18 -3.47 -2.95 -4.00
CA ILE A 18 -2.76 -3.30 -2.76
C ILE A 18 -1.62 -2.31 -2.49
N LEU A 19 -0.80 -2.01 -3.51
CA LEU A 19 0.32 -1.08 -3.37
C LEU A 19 -0.14 0.34 -3.03
N TYR A 20 -1.19 0.84 -3.70
CA TYR A 20 -1.76 2.16 -3.45
C TYR A 20 -2.37 2.27 -2.06
N LEU A 21 -3.18 1.30 -1.63
CA LEU A 21 -3.77 1.32 -0.29
C LEU A 21 -2.70 1.28 0.81
N VAL A 22 -1.66 0.47 0.63
CA VAL A 22 -0.55 0.43 1.60
C VAL A 22 0.21 1.76 1.63
N MET A 23 0.46 2.36 0.47
CA MET A 23 1.08 3.69 0.38
C MET A 23 0.23 4.76 1.07
N ASP A 24 -1.08 4.80 0.81
CA ASP A 24 -2.01 5.76 1.42
C ASP A 24 -2.03 5.61 2.95
N MET A 25 -2.06 4.37 3.46
CA MET A 25 -1.95 4.12 4.90
C MET A 25 -0.63 4.65 5.51
N ILE A 26 0.50 4.47 4.82
CA ILE A 26 1.80 4.98 5.27
C ILE A 26 1.79 6.52 5.29
N ILE A 27 1.24 7.16 4.26
CA ILE A 27 1.15 8.62 4.15
C ILE A 27 0.22 9.17 5.23
N HIS A 28 -0.99 8.62 5.38
CA HIS A 28 -1.95 9.02 6.41
C HIS A 28 -1.35 8.90 7.81
N TRP A 29 -0.63 7.81 8.10
CA TRP A 29 0.09 7.64 9.36
C TRP A 29 1.22 8.67 9.54
N GLY A 30 2.00 8.91 8.49
CA GLY A 30 3.07 9.91 8.47
C GLY A 30 2.54 11.32 8.73
N VAL A 31 1.41 11.67 8.10
CA VAL A 31 0.70 12.94 8.29
C VAL A 31 0.20 13.06 9.72
N PHE A 32 -0.52 12.04 10.22
CA PHE A 32 -1.07 12.04 11.56
C PHE A 32 0.01 12.20 12.64
N LYS A 33 1.16 11.52 12.47
CA LYS A 33 2.23 11.50 13.47
C LYS A 33 3.21 12.67 13.39
N HIS A 34 3.59 13.13 12.19
CA HIS A 34 4.70 14.08 12.02
C HIS A 34 4.30 15.41 11.37
N LEU A 35 3.27 15.44 10.52
CA LEU A 35 2.89 16.67 9.81
C LEU A 35 1.64 17.35 10.38
N ARG A 36 0.89 16.71 11.29
CA ARG A 36 -0.37 17.23 11.84
C ARG A 36 -0.31 18.70 12.23
N GLU A 37 0.75 19.12 12.92
CA GLU A 37 0.90 20.51 13.39
C GLU A 37 1.38 21.48 12.30
N LYS A 38 2.02 20.99 11.23
CA LYS A 38 2.56 21.84 10.16
C LYS A 38 1.57 22.17 9.06
N ILE A 39 0.60 21.29 8.82
CA ILE A 39 -0.37 21.44 7.71
C ILE A 39 -1.81 21.62 8.19
N GLU A 40 -2.03 21.86 9.49
CA GLU A 40 -3.35 22.03 10.12
C GLU A 40 -4.36 20.92 9.74
N ALA A 41 -3.85 19.70 9.46
CA ALA A 41 -4.68 18.64 8.94
C ALA A 41 -5.72 18.19 9.98
N ASN A 42 -6.98 18.12 9.58
CA ASN A 42 -8.04 17.62 10.45
C ASN A 42 -7.80 16.14 10.77
N SER A 43 -7.46 15.88 12.03
CA SER A 43 -7.07 14.57 12.51
C SER A 43 -8.19 13.54 12.44
N VAL A 44 -9.45 14.00 12.50
CA VAL A 44 -10.62 13.12 12.34
C VAL A 44 -10.67 12.59 10.92
N ILE A 45 -10.48 13.45 9.92
CA ILE A 45 -10.50 13.05 8.50
C ILE A 45 -9.39 12.05 8.22
N VAL A 46 -8.16 12.34 8.63
CA VAL A 46 -6.99 11.44 8.41
C VAL A 46 -7.20 10.09 9.10
N LEU A 47 -7.72 10.08 10.34
CA LEU A 47 -8.00 8.83 11.05
C LEU A 47 -9.11 8.03 10.38
N THR A 48 -10.18 8.69 9.92
CA THR A 48 -11.27 8.00 9.20
C THR A 48 -10.80 7.43 7.86
N ALA A 49 -9.97 8.16 7.10
CA ALA A 49 -9.39 7.67 5.85
C ALA A 49 -8.51 6.44 6.11
N LEU A 50 -7.61 6.51 7.09
CA LEU A 50 -6.76 5.39 7.49
C LEU A 50 -7.57 4.14 7.91
N LEU A 51 -8.68 4.32 8.62
CA LEU A 51 -9.58 3.23 8.99
C LEU A 51 -10.28 2.63 7.77
N LEU A 52 -10.75 3.46 6.85
CA LEU A 52 -11.38 2.99 5.62
C LEU A 52 -10.38 2.21 4.74
N ASP A 53 -9.16 2.72 4.58
CA ASP A 53 -8.09 2.03 3.85
C ASP A 53 -7.79 0.66 4.47
N ALA A 54 -7.70 0.58 5.80
CA ALA A 54 -7.48 -0.67 6.52
C ALA A 54 -8.61 -1.68 6.30
N VAL A 55 -9.87 -1.23 6.33
CA VAL A 55 -11.05 -2.07 6.08
C VAL A 55 -11.03 -2.60 4.65
N ILE A 56 -10.81 -1.72 3.67
CA ILE A 56 -10.79 -2.07 2.25
C ILE A 56 -9.63 -3.03 1.96
N LEU A 57 -8.42 -2.72 2.43
CA LEU A 57 -7.24 -3.55 2.22
C LEU A 57 -7.44 -4.94 2.83
N THR A 58 -7.95 -5.03 4.05
CA THR A 58 -8.18 -6.31 4.73
C THR A 58 -9.20 -7.16 3.98
N ALA A 59 -10.34 -6.58 3.60
CA ALA A 59 -11.37 -7.27 2.83
C ALA A 59 -10.84 -7.71 1.45
N PHE A 60 -10.09 -6.84 0.78
CA PHE A 60 -9.54 -7.11 -0.55
C PHE A 60 -8.50 -8.22 -0.52
N VAL A 61 -7.56 -8.19 0.42
CA VAL A 61 -6.54 -9.23 0.60
C VAL A 61 -7.18 -10.56 0.97
N TRP A 62 -8.22 -10.57 1.81
CA TRP A 62 -8.95 -11.79 2.18
C TRP A 62 -9.55 -12.48 0.96
N VAL A 63 -10.23 -11.71 0.10
CA VAL A 63 -10.78 -12.22 -1.16
C VAL A 63 -9.68 -12.72 -2.07
N LYS A 64 -8.57 -11.97 -2.18
CA LYS A 64 -7.51 -12.30 -3.14
C LYS A 64 -6.65 -13.48 -2.74
N ILE A 65 -6.42 -13.72 -1.45
CA ILE A 65 -5.75 -14.94 -0.95
C ILE A 65 -6.48 -16.21 -1.42
N SER A 66 -7.82 -16.17 -1.44
CA SER A 66 -8.63 -17.32 -1.85
C SER A 66 -8.66 -17.52 -3.37
N SER A 67 -8.62 -16.42 -4.14
CA SER A 67 -8.75 -16.49 -5.62
C SER A 67 -7.42 -16.57 -6.36
N ASP A 68 -6.40 -15.84 -5.88
CA ASP A 68 -5.15 -15.61 -6.60
C ASP A 68 -4.02 -15.24 -5.62
N LEU A 69 -3.49 -16.27 -4.95
CA LEU A 69 -2.41 -16.13 -3.97
C LEU A 69 -1.12 -15.56 -4.59
N PHE A 70 -0.91 -15.76 -5.89
CA PHE A 70 0.27 -15.27 -6.61
C PHE A 70 0.34 -13.74 -6.59
N VAL A 71 -0.79 -13.07 -6.85
CA VAL A 71 -0.91 -11.61 -6.79
C VAL A 71 -0.52 -11.07 -5.42
N VAL A 72 -1.04 -11.66 -4.35
CA VAL A 72 -0.77 -11.22 -2.97
C VAL A 72 0.71 -11.40 -2.62
N GLY A 73 1.29 -12.55 -3.00
CA GLY A 73 2.72 -12.83 -2.80
C GLY A 73 3.62 -11.83 -3.52
N VAL A 74 3.35 -11.54 -4.80
CA VAL A 74 4.12 -10.58 -5.59
C VAL A 74 3.99 -9.17 -5.00
N SER A 75 2.78 -8.72 -4.67
CA SER A 75 2.56 -7.42 -4.01
C SER A 75 3.35 -7.29 -2.72
N PHE A 76 3.37 -8.33 -1.89
CA PHE A 76 4.12 -8.32 -0.63
C PHE A 76 5.64 -8.19 -0.87
N VAL A 77 6.18 -8.91 -1.85
CA VAL A 77 7.60 -8.79 -2.25
C VAL A 77 7.91 -7.36 -2.72
N PHE A 78 7.04 -6.76 -3.54
CA PHE A 78 7.23 -5.37 -3.99
C PHE A 78 7.22 -4.39 -2.83
N ILE A 79 6.29 -4.53 -1.87
CA ILE A 79 6.23 -3.67 -0.68
C ILE A 79 7.55 -3.77 0.11
N LEU A 80 8.05 -4.99 0.34
CA LEU A 80 9.32 -5.18 1.04
C LEU A 80 10.50 -4.54 0.30
N LEU A 81 10.57 -4.71 -1.02
CA LEU A 81 11.61 -4.12 -1.85
C LEU A 81 11.58 -2.59 -1.79
N ILE A 82 10.40 -1.99 -1.91
CA ILE A 82 10.21 -0.54 -1.81
C ILE A 82 10.66 -0.07 -0.43
N PHE A 83 10.19 -0.71 0.65
CA PHE A 83 10.50 -0.29 2.02
C PHE A 83 11.99 -0.40 2.36
N ILE A 84 12.66 -1.46 1.90
CA ILE A 84 14.11 -1.62 2.05
C ILE A 84 14.84 -0.56 1.22
N GLY A 85 14.40 -0.33 -0.01
CA GLY A 85 14.95 0.69 -0.91
C GLY A 85 14.85 2.09 -0.31
N GLU A 86 13.67 2.49 0.16
CA GLU A 86 13.42 3.75 0.85
C GLU A 86 14.31 3.89 2.08
N ARG A 87 14.39 2.84 2.93
CA ARG A 87 15.23 2.88 4.12
C ARG A 87 16.71 3.02 3.79
N PHE A 88 17.20 2.34 2.76
CA PHE A 88 18.59 2.44 2.33
C PHE A 88 18.89 3.83 1.73
N PHE A 89 17.99 4.34 0.90
CA PHE A 89 18.12 5.66 0.28
C PHE A 89 18.12 6.78 1.32
N LEU A 90 17.18 6.75 2.26
CA LEU A 90 17.08 7.75 3.34
C LEU A 90 18.29 7.69 4.27
N LYS A 91 18.80 6.50 4.61
CA LYS A 91 20.04 6.36 5.40
C LYS A 91 21.28 6.93 4.71
N ARG A 92 21.30 6.99 3.38
CA ARG A 92 22.42 7.53 2.63
C ARG A 92 22.38 9.06 2.51
N THR A 93 21.19 9.65 2.71
CA THR A 93 20.93 11.08 2.48
C THR A 93 20.79 11.86 3.79
N ALA A 94 20.52 11.17 4.91
CA ALA A 94 20.55 11.70 6.26
C ALA A 94 21.96 11.63 6.85
#